data_AF-A0AAJ5CYI0-F1
#
_entry.id   AF-A0AAJ5CYI0-F1
#
_cell.length_a   1.000
_cell.length_b   1.000
_cell.length_c   1.000
_cell.angle_alpha   90.00
_cell.angle_beta   90.00
_cell.angle_gamma   90.00
#
_symmetry.space_group_name_H-M   'P 1'
#
loop_
_entity.id
_entity.type
_entity.pdbx_description
1 polymer ?
#
loop_
_entity_poly.entity_id
_entity_poly.type
_entity_poly.pdbx_seq_one_letter_code
_entity_poly.pdbx_strand_id
1 'polypeptide(L)'
;MSDLRIYYEVVAGERLTTVCGESISLPHTDASFGVHVETNAPGQSEVWTVTHLLSGFPMGTGRTRSEAFLNAVRHIHQNRHSLLFMLAQAVQLRQQLEQDYPHVKDA
;
A
#
# COMPACT_ATOMS: atom_id res chain seq x y z
N MET A 1 -2.54 2.01 23.55
CA MET A 1 -1.49 2.08 22.51
C MET A 1 -1.85 3.27 21.65
N SER A 2 -0.94 4.22 21.46
CA SER A 2 -1.20 5.40 20.64
C SER A 2 -1.48 4.97 19.21
N ASP A 3 -2.65 5.31 18.67
CA ASP A 3 -3.01 5.20 17.26
C ASP A 3 -2.11 6.17 16.45
N LEU A 4 -0.85 5.80 16.26
CA LEU A 4 0.12 6.54 15.47
C LEU A 4 -0.29 6.43 14.01
N ARG A 5 -1.04 7.44 13.56
CA ARG A 5 -1.37 7.61 12.16
C ARG A 5 -0.15 8.11 11.39
N ILE A 6 0.11 7.49 10.25
CA ILE A 6 1.14 7.90 9.29
C ILE A 6 0.46 8.36 8.00
N TYR A 7 1.11 9.31 7.32
CA TYR A 7 0.73 9.72 5.97
C TYR A 7 1.76 9.16 4.99
N TYR A 8 1.29 8.56 3.90
CA TYR A 8 2.16 7.98 2.88
C TYR A 8 1.45 8.00 1.52
N GLU A 9 2.24 7.91 0.45
CA GLU A 9 1.73 7.91 -0.92
C GLU A 9 1.50 6.48 -1.42
N VAL A 10 0.35 6.25 -2.05
CA VAL A 10 -0.02 5.00 -2.73
C VAL A 10 -0.12 5.22 -4.23
N VAL A 11 0.09 4.16 -5.00
CA VAL A 11 -0.14 4.15 -6.45
C VAL A 11 -1.61 3.85 -6.70
N ALA A 12 -2.36 4.83 -7.20
CA ALA A 12 -3.77 4.73 -7.57
C ALA A 12 -3.92 4.99 -9.08
N GLY A 13 -3.93 3.91 -9.87
CA GLY A 13 -3.86 4.00 -11.32
C GLY A 13 -2.51 4.57 -11.77
N GLU A 14 -2.54 5.68 -12.50
CA GLU A 14 -1.33 6.37 -13.00
C GLU A 14 -0.90 7.54 -12.12
N ARG A 15 -1.40 7.63 -10.89
CA ARG A 15 -1.13 8.76 -9.98
C ARG A 15 -0.69 8.28 -8.62
N LEU A 16 0.08 9.13 -7.95
CA LEU A 16 0.32 9.02 -6.52
C LEU A 16 -0.80 9.73 -5.76
N THR A 17 -1.23 9.15 -4.66
CA THR A 17 -2.25 9.73 -3.77
C THR A 17 -1.79 9.58 -2.33
N THR A 18 -1.84 10.67 -1.57
CA THR A 18 -1.54 10.64 -0.13
C THR A 18 -2.73 10.07 0.63
N VAL A 19 -2.46 9.08 1.48
CA VAL A 19 -3.45 8.45 2.36
C VAL A 19 -3.01 8.56 3.81
N CYS A 20 -3.97 8.44 4.73
CA CYS A 20 -3.73 8.36 6.16
C CYS A 20 -4.03 6.94 6.65
N GLY A 21 -3.09 6.33 7.36
CA GLY A 21 -3.23 4.95 7.81
C GLY A 21 -2.37 4.65 9.03
N GLU A 22 -2.17 3.37 9.29
CA GLU A 22 -1.34 2.88 10.39
C GLU A 22 -0.12 2.13 9.84
N SER A 23 1.01 2.20 10.52
CA SER A 23 2.16 1.35 10.22
C SER A 23 1.92 -0.07 10.75
N ILE A 24 2.21 -1.08 9.93
CA ILE A 24 2.10 -2.49 10.31
C ILE A 24 3.33 -3.29 9.84
N SER A 25 3.61 -4.37 10.56
CA SER A 25 4.61 -5.36 10.17
C SER A 25 3.92 -6.62 9.62
N LEU A 26 4.46 -7.16 8.54
CA LEU A 26 4.04 -8.44 7.97
C LEU A 26 5.14 -9.48 8.23
N PRO A 27 4.78 -10.75 8.47
CA PRO A 27 5.76 -11.81 8.68
C PRO A 27 6.53 -12.11 7.38
N HIS A 28 7.71 -12.73 7.53
CA HIS A 28 8.56 -13.22 6.44
C HIS A 28 9.23 -12.15 5.55
N THR A 29 9.22 -10.89 5.99
CA THR A 29 9.88 -9.77 5.29
C THR A 29 10.19 -8.66 6.29
N ASP A 30 11.28 -7.92 6.04
CA ASP A 30 11.64 -6.71 6.79
C ASP A 30 11.14 -5.42 6.12
N ALA A 31 10.33 -5.55 5.07
CA ALA A 31 9.72 -4.42 4.39
C ALA A 31 8.67 -3.71 5.28
N SER A 32 8.52 -2.40 5.08
CA SER A 32 7.56 -1.59 5.83
C SER A 32 6.22 -1.49 5.10
N PHE A 33 5.12 -1.62 5.85
CA PHE A 33 3.77 -1.59 5.29
C PHE A 33 2.88 -0.61 6.04
N GLY A 34 1.96 0.01 5.30
CA GLY A 34 0.85 0.79 5.82
C GLY A 34 -0.46 0.04 5.64
N VAL A 35 -1.41 0.26 6.53
CA VAL A 35 -2.80 -0.16 6.33
C VAL A 35 -3.72 1.05 6.43
N HIS A 36 -4.63 1.20 5.46
CA HIS A 36 -5.56 2.31 5.39
C HIS A 36 -6.90 1.84 4.82
N VAL A 37 -7.91 2.70 4.93
CA VAL A 37 -9.20 2.52 4.29
C VAL A 37 -9.31 3.48 3.11
N GLU A 38 -9.70 2.95 1.96
CA GLU A 38 -10.07 3.73 0.78
C GLU A 38 -11.59 3.92 0.78
N THR A 39 -12.04 5.18 0.79
CA THR A 39 -13.48 5.51 0.72
C THR A 39 -13.81 5.90 -0.71
N ASN A 40 -14.43 4.97 -1.45
CA ASN A 40 -14.94 5.26 -2.79
C ASN A 40 -16.29 5.97 -2.65
N ALA A 41 -16.31 7.30 -2.71
CA ALA A 41 -17.51 8.16 -2.66
C ALA A 41 -18.38 8.09 -1.38
N PRO A 42 -19.21 9.13 -1.10
CA PRO A 42 -20.14 9.09 0.02
C PRO A 42 -21.18 7.98 -0.18
N GLY A 43 -21.17 6.97 0.69
CA GLY A 43 -22.17 5.89 0.70
C GLY A 43 -21.74 4.58 0.03
N GLN A 44 -20.46 4.41 -0.32
CA GLN A 44 -19.95 3.17 -0.92
C GLN A 44 -18.84 2.51 -0.09
N SER A 45 -18.65 1.23 -0.37
CA SER A 45 -17.89 0.24 0.38
C SER A 45 -16.49 0.71 0.78
N GLU A 46 -16.20 0.64 2.08
CA GLU A 46 -14.84 0.76 2.60
C GLU A 46 -14.01 -0.45 2.16
N VAL A 47 -12.92 -0.19 1.47
CA VAL A 47 -11.91 -1.21 1.17
C VAL A 47 -10.69 -0.94 2.05
N TRP A 48 -10.34 -1.92 2.86
CA TRP A 48 -9.09 -1.90 3.61
C TRP A 48 -7.97 -2.38 2.71
N THR A 49 -6.88 -1.61 2.64
CA THR A 49 -5.72 -1.88 1.78
C THR A 49 -4.45 -1.86 2.62
N VAL A 50 -3.66 -2.92 2.50
CA VAL A 50 -2.28 -3.00 2.97
C VAL A 50 -1.33 -2.67 1.84
N THR A 51 -0.43 -1.73 2.06
CA THR A 51 0.44 -1.13 1.04
C THR A 51 1.90 -1.22 1.46
N HIS A 52 2.79 -1.60 0.53
CA HIS A 52 4.23 -1.50 0.76
C HIS A 52 4.68 -0.03 0.69
N LEU A 53 5.17 0.51 1.81
CA LEU A 53 5.38 1.95 2.00
C LEU A 53 6.37 2.56 1.02
N LEU A 54 7.44 1.84 0.66
CA LEU A 54 8.45 2.39 -0.25
C LEU A 54 7.95 2.51 -1.69
N SER A 55 7.12 1.57 -2.14
CA SER A 55 6.61 1.54 -3.52
C SER A 55 5.23 2.16 -3.69
N GLY A 56 4.44 2.28 -2.62
CA GLY A 56 3.02 2.64 -2.71
C GLY A 56 2.11 1.56 -3.33
N PHE A 57 2.63 0.36 -3.64
CA PHE A 57 1.84 -0.72 -4.24
C PHE A 57 1.00 -1.50 -3.21
N PRO A 58 -0.25 -1.86 -3.57
CA PRO A 58 -1.11 -2.68 -2.74
C PRO A 58 -0.63 -4.13 -2.68
N MET A 59 -0.65 -4.70 -1.48
CA MET A 59 -0.18 -6.06 -1.17
C MET A 59 -1.33 -6.98 -0.74
N GLY A 60 -2.41 -6.41 -0.21
CA GLY A 60 -3.64 -7.12 0.12
C GLY A 60 -4.79 -6.15 0.35
N THR A 61 -5.98 -6.54 -0.10
CA THR A 61 -7.22 -5.78 0.09
C THR A 61 -8.28 -6.64 0.78
N GLY A 62 -9.24 -6.02 1.43
CA GLY A 62 -10.34 -6.72 2.09
C GLY A 62 -11.46 -5.79 2.53
N ARG A 63 -12.62 -6.35 2.89
CA ARG A 63 -13.76 -5.60 3.44
C ARG A 63 -13.51 -5.18 4.89
N THR A 64 -12.53 -5.81 5.55
CA THR A 64 -12.10 -5.50 6.90
C THR A 64 -10.58 -5.37 6.96
N ARG A 65 -10.08 -4.65 7.97
CA ARG A 65 -8.63 -4.53 8.24
C ARG A 65 -7.95 -5.89 8.36
N SER A 66 -8.57 -6.82 9.07
CA SER A 66 -8.04 -8.18 9.30
C SER A 66 -7.99 -8.99 8.01
N GLU A 67 -9.00 -8.87 7.15
CA GLU A 67 -9.02 -9.55 5.85
C GLU A 67 -7.91 -9.03 4.94
N ALA A 68 -7.74 -7.71 4.85
CA ALA A 68 -6.66 -7.09 4.07
C ALA A 68 -5.27 -7.55 4.57
N PHE A 69 -5.09 -7.60 5.89
CA PHE A 69 -3.87 -8.12 6.52
C PHE A 69 -3.61 -9.58 6.14
N LEU A 70 -4.59 -10.46 6.33
CA LEU A 70 -4.44 -11.88 6.00
C LEU A 70 -4.16 -12.11 4.50
N ASN A 71 -4.81 -11.33 3.64
CA ASN A 71 -4.55 -11.39 2.20
C ASN A 71 -3.13 -10.92 1.85
N ALA A 72 -2.61 -9.89 2.52
CA ALA A 72 -1.22 -9.45 2.34
C ALA A 72 -0.21 -10.50 2.85
N VAL A 73 -0.46 -11.12 4.01
CA VAL A 73 0.35 -12.24 4.51
C VAL A 73 0.37 -13.40 3.50
N ARG A 74 -0.80 -13.76 2.96
CA ARG A 74 -0.91 -14.81 1.95
C ARG A 74 -0.13 -14.46 0.69
N HIS A 75 -0.23 -13.22 0.20
CA HIS A 75 0.51 -12.72 -0.94
C HIS A 75 2.02 -12.89 -0.74
N ILE A 76 2.54 -12.38 0.39
CA ILE A 76 3.96 -12.48 0.75
C ILE A 76 4.41 -13.94 0.81
N HIS A 77 3.65 -14.79 1.48
CA HIS A 77 3.99 -16.20 1.61
C HIS A 77 4.02 -16.92 0.25
N GLN A 78 3.03 -16.66 -0.61
CA GLN A 78 2.95 -17.24 -1.96
C GLN A 78 4.09 -16.79 -2.86
N ASN A 79 4.57 -15.55 -2.69
CA ASN A 79 5.61 -14.95 -3.51
C ASN A 79 6.98 -14.90 -2.81
N ARG A 80 7.18 -15.62 -1.70
CA ARG A 80 8.39 -15.49 -0.84
C ARG A 80 9.73 -15.57 -1.58
N HIS A 81 9.80 -16.34 -2.67
CA HIS A 81 11.02 -16.51 -3.46
C HIS A 81 11.26 -15.37 -4.46
N SER A 82 10.22 -14.68 -4.90
CA SER A 82 10.26 -13.57 -5.86
C SER A 82 9.95 -12.21 -5.22
N LEU A 83 9.62 -12.17 -3.93
CA LEU A 83 9.13 -10.98 -3.24
C LEU A 83 10.09 -9.80 -3.37
N LEU A 84 11.37 -9.99 -3.09
CA LEU A 84 12.37 -8.91 -3.19
C LEU A 84 12.43 -8.33 -4.61
N PHE A 85 12.37 -9.19 -5.63
CA PHE A 85 12.37 -8.76 -7.02
C PHE A 85 11.08 -8.03 -7.41
N MET A 86 9.93 -8.49 -6.92
CA MET A 86 8.64 -7.82 -7.12
C MET A 86 8.60 -6.44 -6.47
N LEU A 87 9.06 -6.33 -5.21
CA LEU A 87 9.11 -5.05 -4.49
C LEU A 87 10.10 -4.08 -5.16
N ALA A 88 11.25 -4.56 -5.64
CA ALA A 88 12.20 -3.73 -6.38
C ALA A 88 11.59 -3.18 -7.69
N GLN A 89 10.89 -4.00 -8.46
CA GLN A 89 10.17 -3.55 -9.66
C GLN A 89 9.07 -2.54 -9.32
N ALA A 90 8.31 -2.77 -8.24
CA ALA A 90 7.29 -1.83 -7.79
C ALA A 90 7.88 -0.46 -7.43
N VAL A 91 9.07 -0.42 -6.82
CA VAL A 91 9.79 0.84 -6.55
C VAL A 91 10.24 1.51 -7.86
N GLN A 92 10.73 0.76 -8.84
CA GLN A 92 11.10 1.31 -10.15
C GLN A 92 9.89 1.90 -10.89
N LEU A 93 8.76 1.21 -10.88
CA LEU A 93 7.50 1.70 -11.47
C LEU A 93 7.04 3.00 -10.80
N ARG A 94 7.13 3.08 -9.47
CA ARG A 94 6.84 4.32 -8.75
C ARG A 94 7.75 5.47 -9.19
N GLN A 95 9.05 5.23 -9.31
CA GLN A 95 10.01 6.24 -9.77
C GLN A 95 9.69 6.74 -11.18
N GLN A 96 9.23 5.86 -12.07
CA GLN A 96 8.78 6.24 -13.41
C GLN A 96 7.54 7.13 -13.35
N LEU A 97 6.53 6.77 -12.54
CA LEU A 97 5.34 7.61 -12.34
C LEU A 97 5.69 9.01 -11.80
N GLU A 98 6.66 9.10 -10.89
CA GLU A 98 7.16 10.38 -10.36
C GLU A 98 7.85 11.24 -11.44
N GLN A 99 8.54 10.61 -12.40
CA GLN A 99 9.19 11.28 -13.52
C GLN A 99 8.20 11.74 -14.59
N ASP A 100 7.21 10.91 -14.90
CA ASP A 100 6.22 11.17 -15.96
C ASP A 100 5.18 12.21 -15.52
N TYR A 101 4.89 12.30 -14.21
CA TYR A 101 3.88 13.20 -13.64
C TYR A 101 4.41 14.05 -12.46
N PRO A 102 5.40 14.94 -12.69
CA PRO A 102 6.11 15.66 -11.62
C PRO A 102 5.27 16.70 -10.85
N HIS A 103 4.02 16.95 -11.25
CA HIS A 103 3.19 18.07 -10.75
C HIS A 103 1.86 17.68 -10.10
N VAL A 104 1.60 16.41 -9.81
CA VAL A 104 0.41 16.03 -9.01
C VAL A 104 0.85 15.81 -7.55
N LYS A 105 1.39 16.86 -6.93
CA LYS A 105 1.70 16.86 -5.48
C LYS A 105 0.70 17.63 -4.63
N ASP A 106 -0.24 18.35 -5.23
CA ASP A 106 -1.25 19.11 -4.48
C ASP A 106 -2.62 19.06 -5.18
N ALA A 107 -3.56 18.38 -4.53
CA ALA A 107 -5.00 18.67 -4.56
C ALA A 107 -5.64 18.12 -3.28
#